data_AF-A0A2P8D255-F1
#
_entry.id   AF-A0A2P8D255-F1
#
_cell.length_a   1.000
_cell.length_b   1.000
_cell.length_c   1.000
_cell.angle_alpha   90.00
_cell.angle_beta   90.00
_cell.angle_gamma   90.00
#
_symmetry.space_group_name_H-M   'P 1'
#
loop_
_entity.id
_entity.type
_entity.pdbx_description
1 polymer ?
#
loop_
_entity_poly.entity_id
_entity_poly.type
_entity_poly.pdbx_seq_one_letter_code
_entity_poly.pdbx_strand_id
1 'polypeptide(L)'
;MNFPSRGNAADDEGQATLFLVIGLMFSLLAVMSLFVRLGNANDLRSQAQTAADAAALAAAGNTQDRMAYALAGGDAIHFSSWNESSGEAAADRYARKNRGVVTDVRVSDNMYGFSGNHIRVVVRGAQCQRELKDDRSRNWGDTTCDGTEKEKKIETFSGEAAAVARVDAPNCSLRKVSPFSEEVRPFCAGKWIYNVADARSVIRVKLVDKEGKYLFDPTGGVTGDVSNLAGGSMGPCDAPAGGGNLTPLMCATHKAILKKFPPLIAKGPGCYRSNGGIAGGGEHPKGRACDYMVSSGMATGADKALGDATAAWIQQNADKLGIMYIIWAQKIWSPQRASEGWRSMEDRGSPTQNHYDHVHVSVN
;
A
#
# COMPACT_ATOMS: atom_id res chain seq x y z
N MET A 1 -66.01 -78.15 36.64
CA MET A 1 -66.07 -76.72 36.23
C MET A 1 -64.65 -76.18 36.34
N ASN A 2 -64.01 -75.93 35.20
CA ASN A 2 -62.66 -75.36 35.12
C ASN A 2 -62.71 -73.87 35.45
N PHE A 3 -61.97 -73.42 36.45
CA PHE A 3 -61.62 -72.02 36.63
C PHE A 3 -60.36 -71.72 35.81
N PRO A 4 -60.37 -70.79 34.85
CA PRO A 4 -59.13 -70.35 34.22
C PRO A 4 -58.38 -69.42 35.18
N SER A 5 -57.08 -69.70 35.32
CA SER A 5 -56.13 -68.90 36.06
C SER A 5 -55.90 -67.54 35.39
N ARG A 6 -55.73 -66.52 36.23
CA ARG A 6 -55.24 -65.19 35.83
C ARG A 6 -53.88 -65.31 35.16
N GLY A 7 -53.80 -64.91 33.90
CA GLY A 7 -52.56 -64.45 33.28
C GLY A 7 -52.64 -62.93 33.14
N ASN A 8 -52.05 -62.20 34.10
CA ASN A 8 -51.73 -60.79 33.89
C ASN A 8 -50.57 -60.75 32.89
N ALA A 9 -50.87 -60.72 31.59
CA ALA A 9 -49.94 -60.18 30.62
C ALA A 9 -49.96 -58.66 30.83
N ALA A 10 -48.93 -58.14 31.51
CA ALA A 10 -48.67 -56.72 31.51
C ALA A 10 -48.36 -56.34 30.06
N ASP A 11 -49.26 -55.58 29.41
CA ASP A 11 -49.11 -55.10 28.04
C ASP A 11 -47.81 -54.28 27.91
N ASP A 12 -46.80 -54.87 27.27
CA ASP A 12 -45.55 -54.20 26.87
C ASP A 12 -45.78 -53.13 25.77
N GLU A 13 -47.01 -53.00 25.23
CA GLU A 13 -47.38 -51.98 24.23
C GLU A 13 -47.21 -50.53 24.76
N GLY A 14 -47.36 -50.31 26.07
CA GLY A 14 -47.11 -49.01 26.70
C GLY A 14 -45.63 -48.62 26.78
N GLN A 15 -44.74 -49.60 26.91
CA GLN A 15 -43.29 -49.40 27.00
C GLN A 15 -42.71 -48.98 25.65
N ALA A 16 -43.12 -49.64 24.55
CA ALA A 16 -42.65 -49.31 23.20
C ALA A 16 -43.01 -47.86 22.79
N THR A 17 -44.21 -47.41 23.17
CA THR A 17 -44.66 -46.03 22.94
C THR A 17 -43.84 -45.03 23.76
N LEU A 18 -43.51 -45.36 25.01
CA LEU A 18 -42.66 -44.54 25.86
C LEU A 18 -41.22 -44.42 25.31
N PHE A 19 -40.62 -45.52 24.84
CA PHE A 19 -39.28 -45.51 24.23
C PHE A 19 -39.25 -44.70 22.92
N LEU A 20 -40.30 -44.76 22.11
CA LEU A 20 -40.44 -43.95 20.89
C LEU A 20 -40.51 -42.45 21.20
N VAL A 21 -41.32 -42.05 22.19
CA VAL A 21 -41.45 -40.65 22.61
C VAL A 21 -40.14 -40.14 23.19
N ILE A 22 -39.51 -40.91 24.08
CA ILE A 22 -38.20 -40.56 24.66
C ILE A 22 -37.12 -40.46 23.57
N GLY A 23 -37.09 -41.42 22.64
CA GLY A 23 -36.15 -41.42 21.51
C GLY A 23 -36.34 -40.21 20.58
N LEU A 24 -37.60 -39.83 20.31
CA LEU A 24 -37.93 -38.63 19.54
C LEU A 24 -37.53 -37.36 20.29
N MET A 25 -37.76 -37.28 21.60
CA MET A 25 -37.32 -36.13 22.41
C MET A 25 -35.80 -35.99 22.39
N PHE A 26 -35.04 -37.07 22.57
CA PHE A 26 -33.58 -37.02 22.47
C PHE A 26 -33.12 -36.62 21.06
N SER A 27 -33.79 -37.10 20.02
CA SER A 27 -33.51 -36.72 18.63
C SER A 27 -33.77 -35.22 18.39
N LEU A 28 -34.89 -34.69 18.87
CA LEU A 28 -35.21 -33.26 18.78
C LEU A 28 -34.22 -32.39 19.58
N LEU A 29 -33.82 -32.81 20.77
CA LEU A 29 -32.80 -32.13 21.58
C LEU A 29 -31.44 -32.12 20.89
N ALA A 30 -31.04 -33.24 20.27
CA ALA A 30 -29.80 -33.34 19.51
C ALA A 30 -29.82 -32.40 18.29
N VAL A 31 -30.93 -32.38 17.55
CA VAL A 31 -31.13 -31.48 16.41
C VAL A 31 -31.12 -30.01 16.85
N MET A 32 -31.81 -29.66 17.93
CA MET A 32 -31.80 -28.30 18.48
C MET A 32 -30.39 -27.86 18.88
N SER A 33 -29.62 -28.75 19.52
CA SER A 33 -28.23 -28.50 19.91
C SER A 33 -27.33 -28.26 18.69
N LEU A 34 -27.55 -29.01 17.59
CA LEU A 34 -26.86 -28.81 16.33
C LEU A 34 -27.18 -27.44 15.71
N PHE A 35 -28.46 -27.04 15.69
CA PHE A 35 -28.86 -25.74 15.16
C PHE A 35 -28.31 -24.56 15.96
N VAL A 36 -28.21 -24.66 17.28
CA VAL A 36 -27.57 -23.64 18.12
C VAL A 36 -26.09 -23.50 17.76
N ARG A 37 -25.37 -24.62 17.57
CA ARG A 37 -23.96 -24.59 17.14
C ARG A 37 -23.79 -23.98 15.76
N LEU A 38 -24.66 -24.36 14.81
CA LEU A 38 -24.63 -23.81 13.46
C LEU A 38 -24.94 -22.31 13.45
N GLY A 39 -25.91 -21.88 14.25
CA GLY A 39 -26.27 -20.48 14.43
C GLY A 39 -25.11 -19.66 14.99
N ASN A 40 -24.46 -20.15 16.05
CA ASN A 40 -23.30 -19.48 16.65
C ASN A 40 -22.11 -19.41 15.67
N ALA A 41 -21.83 -20.49 14.92
CA ALA A 41 -20.78 -20.47 13.91
C ALA A 41 -21.06 -19.46 12.79
N ASN A 42 -22.33 -19.35 12.36
CA ASN A 42 -22.76 -18.38 11.36
C ASN A 42 -22.66 -16.93 11.89
N ASP A 43 -22.99 -16.70 13.16
CA ASP A 43 -22.85 -15.39 13.79
C ASP A 43 -21.39 -14.95 13.90
N LEU A 44 -20.49 -15.83 14.37
CA LEU A 44 -19.05 -15.56 14.42
C LEU A 44 -18.48 -15.19 13.05
N ARG A 45 -18.91 -15.89 11.99
CA ARG A 45 -18.50 -15.57 10.61
C ARG A 45 -19.06 -14.23 10.14
N SER A 46 -20.32 -13.94 10.43
CA SER A 46 -20.99 -12.70 10.02
C SER A 46 -20.37 -11.46 10.69
N GLN A 47 -20.03 -11.59 11.98
CA GLN A 47 -19.30 -10.54 12.71
C GLN A 47 -17.89 -10.34 12.14
N ALA A 48 -17.15 -11.43 11.91
CA ALA A 48 -15.81 -11.35 11.31
C ALA A 48 -15.85 -10.71 9.91
N GLN A 49 -16.85 -11.04 9.08
CA GLN A 49 -17.01 -10.44 7.75
C GLN A 49 -17.28 -8.94 7.84
N THR A 50 -18.17 -8.51 8.75
CA THR A 50 -18.45 -7.07 8.97
C THR A 50 -17.17 -6.32 9.36
N ALA A 51 -16.35 -6.92 10.23
CA ALA A 51 -15.07 -6.34 10.64
C ALA A 51 -14.05 -6.32 9.49
N ALA A 52 -13.98 -7.37 8.67
CA ALA A 52 -13.11 -7.44 7.49
C ALA A 52 -13.50 -6.39 6.44
N ASP A 53 -14.80 -6.25 6.12
CA ASP A 53 -15.32 -5.28 5.18
C ASP A 53 -15.00 -3.84 5.63
N ALA A 54 -15.24 -3.53 6.90
CA ALA A 54 -14.92 -2.23 7.48
C ALA A 54 -13.41 -1.94 7.46
N ALA A 55 -12.57 -2.94 7.78
CA ALA A 55 -11.12 -2.80 7.78
C ALA A 55 -10.55 -2.59 6.37
N ALA A 56 -11.02 -3.38 5.39
CA ALA A 56 -10.61 -3.26 4.00
C ALA A 56 -11.03 -1.90 3.40
N LEU A 57 -12.28 -1.47 3.64
CA LEU A 57 -12.76 -0.15 3.21
C LEU A 57 -11.98 0.99 3.88
N ALA A 58 -11.61 0.86 5.16
CA ALA A 58 -10.83 1.88 5.85
C ALA A 58 -9.40 1.99 5.29
N ALA A 59 -8.75 0.86 5.00
CA ALA A 59 -7.43 0.83 4.37
C ALA A 59 -7.46 1.43 2.96
N ALA A 60 -8.47 1.07 2.17
CA ALA A 60 -8.70 1.65 0.85
C ALA A 60 -9.07 3.14 0.91
N GLY A 61 -9.83 3.56 1.92
CA GLY A 61 -10.16 4.96 2.20
C GLY A 61 -8.92 5.80 2.53
N ASN A 62 -7.95 5.24 3.28
CA ASN A 62 -6.67 5.90 3.49
C ASN A 62 -5.92 6.13 2.17
N THR A 63 -5.94 5.15 1.27
CA THR A 63 -5.34 5.27 -0.07
C THR A 63 -6.10 6.30 -0.92
N GLN A 64 -7.43 6.31 -0.88
CA GLN A 64 -8.28 7.33 -1.52
C GLN A 64 -7.93 8.74 -1.03
N ASP A 65 -7.72 8.92 0.27
CA ASP A 65 -7.37 10.21 0.86
C ASP A 65 -6.05 10.74 0.32
N ARG A 66 -5.02 9.88 0.28
CA ARG A 66 -3.71 10.23 -0.27
C ARG A 66 -3.80 10.61 -1.74
N MET A 67 -4.54 9.83 -2.54
CA MET A 67 -4.81 10.15 -3.94
C MET A 67 -5.58 11.47 -4.08
N ALA A 68 -6.53 11.75 -3.19
CA ALA A 68 -7.31 12.97 -3.22
C ALA A 68 -6.47 14.21 -2.89
N TYR A 69 -5.52 14.11 -1.96
CA TYR A 69 -4.57 15.18 -1.67
C TYR A 69 -3.67 15.49 -2.86
N ALA A 70 -3.15 14.47 -3.54
CA ALA A 70 -2.34 14.65 -4.75
C ALA A 70 -3.16 15.34 -5.86
N LEU A 71 -4.36 14.82 -6.12
CA LEU A 71 -5.24 15.34 -7.17
C LEU A 71 -5.71 16.79 -6.90
N ALA A 72 -5.96 17.14 -5.64
CA ALA A 72 -6.25 18.53 -5.25
C ALA A 72 -5.04 19.46 -5.38
N GLY A 73 -3.83 18.93 -5.19
CA GLY A 73 -2.56 19.63 -5.36
C GLY A 73 -2.19 19.93 -6.81
N GLY A 74 -2.92 19.38 -7.78
CA GLY A 74 -2.68 19.60 -9.21
C GLY A 74 -2.05 18.42 -9.93
N ASP A 75 -1.81 17.29 -9.26
CA ASP A 75 -1.30 16.08 -9.90
C ASP A 75 -2.41 15.33 -10.65
N ALA A 76 -2.23 15.02 -11.93
CA ALA A 76 -3.19 14.25 -12.73
C ALA A 76 -3.03 12.72 -12.61
N ILE A 77 -2.39 12.25 -11.54
CA ILE A 77 -1.75 10.93 -11.51
C ILE A 77 -2.73 9.82 -11.10
N HIS A 78 -2.68 8.70 -11.83
CA HIS A 78 -3.62 7.57 -11.74
C HIS A 78 -3.18 6.39 -10.87
N PHE A 79 -2.01 6.46 -10.23
CA PHE A 79 -1.41 5.29 -9.57
C PHE A 79 -1.45 5.40 -8.06
N SER A 80 -1.87 4.30 -7.44
CA SER A 80 -2.18 4.21 -6.01
C SER A 80 -0.92 4.32 -5.15
N SER A 81 -1.13 4.88 -3.97
CA SER A 81 -0.11 5.32 -3.02
C SER A 81 -0.25 4.53 -1.72
N TRP A 82 -0.28 3.20 -1.82
CA TRP A 82 -0.35 2.36 -0.63
C TRP A 82 0.80 2.74 0.32
N ASN A 83 0.46 2.96 1.58
CA ASN A 83 1.42 3.18 2.64
C ASN A 83 1.09 2.19 3.74
N GLU A 84 1.98 1.21 3.92
CA GLU A 84 1.81 0.08 4.83
C GLU A 84 1.42 0.55 6.24
N SER A 85 2.23 1.42 6.84
CA SER A 85 1.98 1.91 8.20
C SER A 85 0.60 2.57 8.38
N SER A 86 0.22 3.51 7.51
CA SER A 86 -1.04 4.25 7.68
C SER A 86 -2.27 3.47 7.20
N GLY A 87 -2.11 2.60 6.21
CA GLY A 87 -3.15 1.71 5.69
C GLY A 87 -3.48 0.59 6.67
N GLU A 88 -2.48 -0.10 7.21
CA GLU A 88 -2.66 -1.13 8.24
C GLU A 88 -3.21 -0.54 9.54
N ALA A 89 -2.71 0.63 9.96
CA ALA A 89 -3.27 1.32 11.12
C ALA A 89 -4.75 1.69 10.90
N ALA A 90 -5.16 2.04 9.68
CA ALA A 90 -6.56 2.28 9.36
C ALA A 90 -7.39 0.99 9.42
N ALA A 91 -6.88 -0.11 8.86
CA ALA A 91 -7.50 -1.43 8.95
C ALA A 91 -7.70 -1.86 10.41
N ASP A 92 -6.65 -1.81 11.24
CA ASP A 92 -6.70 -2.24 12.64
C ASP A 92 -7.71 -1.43 13.47
N ARG A 93 -7.72 -0.09 13.32
CA ARG A 93 -8.69 0.76 14.02
C ARG A 93 -10.14 0.38 13.71
N TYR A 94 -10.45 0.12 12.44
CA TYR A 94 -11.82 -0.21 12.02
C TYR A 94 -12.19 -1.67 12.30
N ALA A 95 -11.24 -2.60 12.24
CA ALA A 95 -11.45 -3.97 12.71
C ALA A 95 -11.81 -3.96 14.20
N ARG A 96 -11.03 -3.28 15.05
CA ARG A 96 -11.28 -3.22 16.50
C ARG A 96 -12.61 -2.58 16.85
N LYS A 97 -13.01 -1.51 16.15
CA LYS A 97 -14.33 -0.88 16.30
C LYS A 97 -15.48 -1.86 16.01
N ASN A 98 -15.22 -2.86 15.16
CA ASN A 98 -16.15 -3.92 14.79
C ASN A 98 -15.83 -5.26 15.48
N ARG A 99 -15.15 -5.23 16.64
CA ARG A 99 -14.79 -6.42 17.44
C ARG A 99 -14.00 -7.46 16.64
N GLY A 100 -13.06 -7.02 15.81
CA GLY A 100 -12.14 -7.85 15.08
C GLY A 100 -10.68 -7.44 15.32
N VAL A 101 -9.77 -8.36 15.01
CA VAL A 101 -8.33 -8.16 15.03
C VAL A 101 -7.80 -8.49 13.64
N VAL A 102 -7.09 -7.54 13.03
CA VAL A 102 -6.42 -7.77 11.74
C VAL A 102 -5.31 -8.80 11.92
N THR A 103 -5.32 -9.84 11.08
CA THR A 103 -4.32 -10.91 11.11
C THR A 103 -3.39 -10.89 9.90
N ASP A 104 -3.86 -10.38 8.76
CA ASP A 104 -3.10 -10.29 7.52
C ASP A 104 -3.61 -9.11 6.68
N VAL A 105 -2.69 -8.36 6.10
CA VAL A 105 -2.98 -7.32 5.11
C VAL A 105 -2.12 -7.60 3.89
N ARG A 106 -2.75 -7.74 2.74
CA ARG A 106 -2.07 -7.98 1.48
C ARG A 106 -2.54 -7.01 0.42
N VAL A 107 -1.58 -6.42 -0.27
CA VAL A 107 -1.86 -5.42 -1.29
C VAL A 107 -1.44 -5.95 -2.66
N SER A 108 -2.23 -5.64 -3.67
CA SER A 108 -2.05 -6.13 -5.04
C SER A 108 -2.64 -5.16 -6.05
N ASP A 109 -2.37 -5.40 -7.33
CA ASP A 109 -3.02 -4.69 -8.43
C ASP A 109 -3.03 -5.49 -9.73
N ASN A 110 -3.56 -4.88 -10.79
CA ASN A 110 -3.57 -5.42 -12.15
C ASN A 110 -2.56 -4.73 -13.07
N MET A 111 -1.59 -4.01 -12.49
CA MET A 111 -0.61 -3.19 -13.19
C MET A 111 0.79 -3.48 -12.63
N TYR A 112 1.20 -4.75 -12.73
CA TYR A 112 2.56 -5.22 -12.41
C TYR A 112 3.05 -4.96 -10.97
N GLY A 113 2.16 -4.70 -10.02
CA GLY A 113 2.48 -4.52 -8.61
C GLY A 113 2.85 -3.08 -8.21
N PHE A 114 2.67 -2.10 -9.11
CA PHE A 114 3.11 -0.71 -8.90
C PHE A 114 2.13 0.20 -8.16
N SER A 115 0.84 -0.04 -8.33
CA SER A 115 -0.21 0.81 -7.78
C SER A 115 -0.66 0.32 -6.41
N GLY A 116 -0.80 -0.99 -6.20
CA GLY A 116 -1.34 -1.52 -4.94
C GLY A 116 -2.77 -1.05 -4.65
N ASN A 117 -3.62 -0.99 -5.68
CA ASN A 117 -4.97 -0.46 -5.57
C ASN A 117 -6.02 -1.49 -5.11
N HIS A 118 -5.64 -2.76 -4.90
CA HIS A 118 -6.45 -3.80 -4.27
C HIS A 118 -5.86 -4.13 -2.91
N ILE A 119 -6.66 -4.03 -1.86
CA ILE A 119 -6.23 -4.23 -0.48
C ILE A 119 -7.10 -5.33 0.13
N ARG A 120 -6.49 -6.49 0.35
CA ARG A 120 -7.09 -7.61 1.08
C ARG A 120 -6.76 -7.47 2.55
N VAL A 121 -7.76 -7.56 3.40
CA VAL A 121 -7.60 -7.59 4.85
C VAL A 121 -8.26 -8.85 5.38
N VAL A 122 -7.53 -9.60 6.19
CA VAL A 122 -8.04 -10.75 6.96
C VAL A 122 -8.25 -10.31 8.39
N VAL A 123 -9.42 -10.62 8.93
CA VAL A 123 -9.81 -10.28 10.28
C VAL A 123 -10.29 -11.53 10.99
N ARG A 124 -9.78 -11.71 12.21
CA ARG A 124 -10.28 -12.67 13.18
C ARG A 124 -11.24 -11.97 14.14
N GLY A 125 -12.40 -12.54 14.38
CA GLY A 125 -13.36 -12.04 15.38
C GLY A 125 -12.77 -12.07 16.80
N ALA A 126 -13.14 -11.08 17.62
CA ALA A 126 -12.74 -10.99 19.02
C ALA A 126 -13.55 -11.93 19.95
N GLN A 127 -14.68 -12.46 19.45
CA GLN A 127 -15.41 -13.54 20.12
C GLN A 127 -14.88 -14.89 19.64
N CYS A 128 -14.70 -15.82 20.57
CA CYS A 128 -14.26 -17.17 20.25
C CYS A 128 -14.93 -18.20 21.16
N GLN A 129 -15.16 -19.39 20.64
CA GLN A 129 -15.59 -20.55 21.41
C GLN A 129 -14.36 -21.33 21.86
N ARG A 130 -14.32 -21.76 23.12
CA ARG A 130 -13.27 -22.63 23.65
C ARG A 130 -13.72 -24.06 23.65
N GLU A 131 -12.77 -24.97 23.50
CA GLU A 131 -13.03 -26.37 23.79
C GLU A 131 -13.45 -26.53 25.26
N LEU A 132 -14.55 -27.27 25.46
CA LEU A 132 -15.05 -27.61 26.78
C LEU A 132 -14.04 -28.52 27.46
N LYS A 133 -13.79 -28.28 28.75
CA LYS A 133 -12.97 -29.20 29.53
C LYS A 133 -13.84 -30.35 30.05
N ASP A 134 -13.27 -31.55 30.08
CA ASP A 134 -13.91 -32.75 30.63
C ASP A 134 -14.35 -32.57 32.10
N ASP A 135 -13.64 -31.71 32.84
CA ASP A 135 -13.95 -31.35 34.23
C ASP A 135 -15.13 -30.38 34.41
N ARG A 136 -15.76 -29.92 33.32
CA ARG A 136 -16.85 -28.92 33.28
C ARG A 136 -16.50 -27.58 33.95
N SER A 137 -15.22 -27.29 34.20
CA SER A 137 -14.78 -26.00 34.74
C SER A 137 -14.99 -24.84 33.76
N ARG A 138 -15.22 -25.13 32.47
CA ARG A 138 -15.59 -24.15 31.45
C ARG A 138 -17.05 -24.30 31.06
N ASN A 139 -17.80 -23.23 31.28
CA ASN A 139 -19.20 -23.14 30.93
C ASN A 139 -19.38 -22.77 29.44
N TRP A 140 -20.49 -23.19 28.85
CA TRP A 140 -20.85 -22.93 27.46
C TRP A 140 -21.01 -21.44 27.11
N GLY A 141 -21.20 -20.57 28.12
CA GLY A 141 -21.28 -19.12 27.96
C GLY A 141 -19.94 -18.38 27.94
N ASP A 142 -18.81 -19.08 28.06
CA ASP A 142 -17.46 -18.48 28.00
C ASP A 142 -17.04 -18.25 26.54
N THR A 143 -17.56 -17.18 25.94
CA THR A 143 -17.38 -16.82 24.51
C THR A 143 -16.47 -15.61 24.27
N THR A 144 -15.88 -15.06 25.33
CA THR A 144 -15.03 -13.87 25.27
C THR A 144 -13.58 -14.28 25.38
N CYS A 145 -12.76 -13.85 24.42
CA CYS A 145 -11.35 -14.22 24.38
C CYS A 145 -10.52 -12.94 24.48
N ASP A 146 -9.99 -12.70 25.67
CA ASP A 146 -9.29 -11.46 26.03
C ASP A 146 -7.86 -11.40 25.48
N GLY A 147 -7.36 -12.51 24.92
CA GLY A 147 -6.05 -12.61 24.29
C GLY A 147 -4.87 -12.70 25.25
N THR A 148 -5.10 -13.00 26.53
CA THR A 148 -4.02 -13.18 27.52
C THR A 148 -3.08 -14.35 27.17
N GLU A 149 -1.83 -14.32 27.66
CA GLU A 149 -0.83 -15.39 27.42
C GLU A 149 -1.31 -16.79 27.85
N LYS A 150 -2.26 -16.86 28.80
CA LYS A 150 -2.90 -18.12 29.22
C LYS A 150 -3.91 -18.64 28.19
N GLU A 151 -4.52 -17.75 27.40
CA GLU A 151 -5.49 -18.12 26.35
C GLU A 151 -4.83 -18.66 25.08
N LYS A 152 -3.57 -18.27 24.78
CA LYS A 152 -2.82 -18.79 23.62
C LYS A 152 -2.60 -20.31 23.63
N LYS A 153 -2.74 -20.95 24.79
CA LYS A 153 -2.59 -22.41 24.97
C LYS A 153 -3.90 -23.18 24.88
N ILE A 154 -5.02 -22.51 24.60
CA ILE A 154 -6.36 -23.09 24.54
C ILE A 154 -6.79 -23.10 23.07
N GLU A 155 -7.22 -24.27 22.57
CA GLU A 155 -7.86 -24.31 21.25
C GLU A 155 -9.15 -23.47 21.29
N THR A 156 -9.16 -22.48 20.41
CA THR A 156 -10.21 -21.47 20.31
C THR A 156 -10.72 -21.42 18.89
N PHE A 157 -12.02 -21.61 18.71
CA PHE A 157 -12.71 -21.46 17.45
C PHE A 157 -13.21 -20.01 17.32
N SER A 158 -12.67 -19.28 16.36
CA SER A 158 -13.08 -17.90 16.07
C SER A 158 -13.48 -17.78 14.60
N GLY A 159 -14.37 -16.84 14.30
CA GLY A 159 -14.68 -16.52 12.90
C GLY A 159 -13.48 -15.82 12.27
N GLU A 160 -13.00 -16.32 11.14
CA GLU A 160 -12.05 -15.61 10.28
C GLU A 160 -12.76 -15.25 8.97
N ALA A 161 -12.56 -14.02 8.52
CA ALA A 161 -13.08 -13.54 7.27
C ALA A 161 -12.05 -12.67 6.56
N ALA A 162 -12.13 -12.65 5.23
CA ALA A 162 -11.33 -11.77 4.40
C ALA A 162 -12.24 -10.89 3.55
N ALA A 163 -11.83 -9.65 3.35
CA ALA A 163 -12.47 -8.72 2.43
C ALA A 163 -11.41 -8.07 1.55
N VAL A 164 -11.79 -7.78 0.30
CA VAL A 164 -10.93 -7.07 -0.64
C VAL A 164 -11.61 -5.76 -1.01
N ALA A 165 -10.93 -4.65 -0.76
CA ALA A 165 -11.36 -3.34 -1.20
C ALA A 165 -10.47 -2.86 -2.35
N ARG A 166 -11.07 -2.18 -3.32
CA ARG A 166 -10.37 -1.62 -4.48
C ARG A 166 -10.59 -0.12 -4.56
N VAL A 167 -9.49 0.59 -4.86
CA VAL A 167 -9.50 2.02 -5.17
C VAL A 167 -9.41 2.20 -6.68
N ASP A 168 -10.43 2.82 -7.26
CA ASP A 168 -10.49 3.15 -8.69
C ASP A 168 -10.17 4.65 -8.87
N ALA A 169 -9.02 4.95 -9.48
CA ALA A 169 -8.67 6.30 -9.90
C ALA A 169 -9.57 6.75 -11.07
N PRO A 170 -10.04 8.02 -11.10
CA PRO A 170 -10.74 8.55 -12.25
C PRO A 170 -9.77 8.83 -13.39
N ASN A 171 -10.26 8.85 -14.63
CA ASN A 171 -9.50 9.41 -15.76
C ASN A 171 -9.47 10.94 -15.63
N CYS A 172 -8.28 11.52 -15.77
CA CYS A 172 -8.00 12.93 -15.52
C CYS A 172 -7.16 13.52 -16.64
N SER A 173 -7.35 14.81 -16.90
CA SER A 173 -6.51 15.58 -17.81
C SER A 173 -6.16 16.91 -17.16
N LEU A 174 -4.92 17.37 -17.35
CA LEU A 174 -4.54 18.72 -16.94
C LEU A 174 -5.02 19.70 -18.00
N ARG A 175 -5.85 20.67 -17.60
CA ARG A 175 -6.46 21.65 -18.50
C ARG A 175 -6.32 23.05 -17.91
N LYS A 176 -6.17 24.05 -18.77
CA LYS A 176 -6.26 25.46 -18.35
C LYS A 176 -7.69 25.75 -17.92
N VAL A 177 -7.86 26.31 -16.71
CA VAL A 177 -9.18 26.61 -16.12
C VAL A 177 -9.95 27.63 -16.96
N SER A 178 -9.22 28.53 -17.62
CA SER A 178 -9.75 29.55 -18.54
C SER A 178 -8.73 29.84 -19.64
N PRO A 179 -9.15 30.23 -20.86
CA PRO A 179 -8.24 30.68 -21.92
C PRO A 179 -7.32 31.85 -21.53
N PHE A 180 -7.73 32.61 -20.51
CA PHE A 180 -7.00 33.80 -20.03
C PHE A 180 -6.20 33.55 -18.75
N SER A 181 -6.21 32.32 -18.22
CA SER A 181 -5.46 31.95 -17.02
C SER A 181 -4.34 30.97 -17.36
N GLU A 182 -3.16 31.17 -16.77
CA GLU A 182 -2.08 30.17 -16.77
C GLU A 182 -2.30 29.06 -15.72
N GLU A 183 -3.38 29.15 -14.94
CA GLU A 183 -3.74 28.12 -13.96
C GLU A 183 -4.19 26.84 -14.68
N VAL A 184 -3.41 25.77 -14.48
CA VAL A 184 -3.70 24.42 -14.95
C VAL A 184 -4.22 23.60 -13.78
N ARG A 185 -5.38 22.96 -13.95
CA ARG A 185 -6.00 22.11 -12.93
C ARG A 185 -6.37 20.74 -13.50
N PRO A 186 -6.45 19.70 -12.66
CA PRO A 186 -7.03 18.43 -13.05
C PRO A 186 -8.51 18.56 -13.36
N PHE A 187 -8.90 18.06 -14.52
CA PHE A 187 -10.27 17.84 -14.94
C PHE A 187 -10.51 16.33 -15.02
N CYS A 188 -11.29 15.83 -14.08
CA CYS A 188 -11.49 14.40 -13.85
C CYS A 188 -12.97 14.07 -13.90
N ALA A 189 -13.34 13.01 -14.62
CA ALA A 189 -14.72 12.54 -14.71
C ALA A 189 -15.76 13.66 -14.99
N GLY A 190 -15.40 14.65 -15.82
CA GLY A 190 -16.29 15.76 -16.16
C GLY A 190 -16.29 16.94 -15.16
N LYS A 191 -15.43 16.94 -14.15
CA LYS A 191 -15.40 17.94 -13.07
C LYS A 191 -13.99 18.50 -12.85
N TRP A 192 -13.91 19.80 -12.56
CA TRP A 192 -12.68 20.45 -12.10
C TRP A 192 -12.38 20.12 -10.64
N ILE A 193 -11.12 19.82 -10.34
CA ILE A 193 -10.67 19.52 -8.98
C ILE A 193 -10.00 20.76 -8.38
N TYR A 194 -10.68 21.39 -7.41
CA TYR A 194 -10.14 22.55 -6.70
C TYR A 194 -9.61 22.21 -5.32
N ASN A 195 -10.18 21.19 -4.69
CA ASN A 195 -9.87 20.80 -3.32
C ASN A 195 -10.00 19.28 -3.12
N VAL A 196 -9.64 18.83 -1.94
CA VAL A 196 -9.64 17.41 -1.56
C VAL A 196 -11.04 16.80 -1.60
N ALA A 197 -12.10 17.58 -1.30
CA ALA A 197 -13.46 17.08 -1.37
C ALA A 197 -13.90 16.82 -2.82
N ASP A 198 -13.52 17.68 -3.77
CA ASP A 198 -13.72 17.43 -5.20
C ASP A 198 -12.98 16.18 -5.65
N ALA A 199 -11.72 16.04 -5.25
CA ALA A 199 -10.90 14.88 -5.59
C ALA A 199 -11.46 13.57 -5.02
N ARG A 200 -11.85 13.56 -3.74
CA ARG A 200 -12.50 12.40 -3.10
C ARG A 200 -13.78 11.99 -3.82
N SER A 201 -14.56 12.96 -4.33
CA SER A 201 -15.82 12.69 -5.02
C SER A 201 -15.67 11.91 -6.34
N VAL A 202 -14.49 11.96 -6.95
CA VAL A 202 -14.22 11.28 -8.24
C VAL A 202 -13.41 9.99 -8.08
N ILE A 203 -12.78 9.75 -6.93
CA ILE A 203 -12.06 8.51 -6.61
C ILE A 203 -13.03 7.54 -5.95
N ARG A 204 -13.20 6.33 -6.50
CA ARG A 204 -14.16 5.36 -5.97
C ARG A 204 -13.46 4.30 -5.13
N VAL A 205 -14.04 4.01 -3.96
CA VAL A 205 -13.66 2.88 -3.11
C VAL A 205 -14.83 1.90 -3.10
N LYS A 206 -14.54 0.61 -3.30
CA LYS A 206 -15.58 -0.43 -3.28
C LYS A 206 -15.01 -1.77 -2.84
N LEU A 207 -15.87 -2.64 -2.31
CA LEU A 207 -15.55 -4.04 -2.12
C LEU A 207 -15.55 -4.77 -3.47
N VAL A 208 -14.64 -5.73 -3.63
CA VAL A 208 -14.50 -6.59 -4.80
C VAL A 208 -14.31 -8.05 -4.35
N ASP A 209 -14.56 -8.99 -5.24
CA ASP A 209 -14.50 -10.43 -4.97
C ASP A 209 -13.08 -11.01 -5.09
N LYS A 210 -12.15 -10.28 -5.73
CA LYS A 210 -10.81 -10.77 -6.06
C LYS A 210 -9.74 -9.71 -5.84
N GLU A 211 -8.57 -10.20 -5.45
CA GLU A 211 -7.32 -9.44 -5.45
C GLU A 211 -6.82 -9.13 -6.86
N GLY A 212 -5.86 -8.21 -6.94
CA GLY A 212 -5.12 -7.95 -8.15
C GLY A 212 -4.23 -9.13 -8.55
N LYS A 213 -3.90 -9.20 -9.84
CA LYS A 213 -3.03 -10.24 -10.42
C LYS A 213 -1.61 -10.22 -9.86
N TYR A 214 -1.07 -9.04 -9.53
CA TYR A 214 0.31 -8.84 -9.11
C TYR A 214 0.34 -8.35 -7.67
N LEU A 215 1.19 -8.95 -6.84
CA LEU A 215 1.41 -8.45 -5.48
C LEU A 215 2.02 -7.05 -5.55
N PHE A 216 1.58 -6.17 -4.66
CA PHE A 216 2.16 -4.86 -4.50
C PHE A 216 3.57 -5.04 -3.95
N ASP A 217 4.54 -4.56 -4.71
CA ASP A 217 5.92 -4.54 -4.28
C ASP A 217 6.46 -3.14 -4.50
N PRO A 218 6.54 -2.30 -3.43
CA PRO A 218 7.12 -0.96 -3.54
C PRO A 218 8.62 -1.03 -3.87
N THR A 219 9.22 -2.22 -3.74
CA THR A 219 10.62 -2.55 -4.03
C THR A 219 10.79 -3.48 -5.25
N GLY A 220 9.72 -3.85 -5.95
CA GLY A 220 9.74 -4.83 -7.05
C GLY A 220 10.47 -4.33 -8.30
N GLY A 221 10.85 -3.06 -8.30
CA GLY A 221 11.81 -2.45 -9.21
C GLY A 221 13.23 -2.29 -8.65
N VAL A 222 13.61 -3.00 -7.59
CA VAL A 222 14.90 -2.84 -6.87
C VAL A 222 15.80 -4.09 -6.95
N THR A 223 15.34 -5.20 -7.52
CA THR A 223 16.20 -6.37 -7.81
C THR A 223 16.54 -6.48 -9.30
N GLY A 224 17.48 -5.64 -9.74
CA GLY A 224 18.43 -6.04 -10.80
C GLY A 224 18.28 -5.42 -12.19
N ASP A 225 17.14 -4.81 -12.54
CA ASP A 225 16.99 -4.12 -13.82
C ASP A 225 16.11 -2.86 -13.69
N VAL A 226 16.78 -1.72 -13.59
CA VAL A 226 16.20 -0.37 -13.43
C VAL A 226 15.87 0.30 -14.78
N SER A 227 16.19 -0.35 -15.91
CA SER A 227 15.93 0.16 -17.27
C SER A 227 14.45 0.22 -17.66
N ASN A 228 13.59 -0.46 -16.89
CA ASN A 228 12.13 -0.50 -17.07
C ASN A 228 11.35 0.42 -16.11
N LEU A 229 12.04 1.21 -15.28
CA LEU A 229 11.39 2.25 -14.48
C LEU A 229 11.13 3.46 -15.39
N ALA A 230 9.89 3.65 -15.84
CA ALA A 230 9.50 4.91 -16.46
C ALA A 230 9.55 6.05 -15.41
N GLY A 231 9.78 7.29 -15.85
CA GLY A 231 9.70 8.53 -15.06
C GLY A 231 8.29 8.82 -14.51
N GLY A 232 7.79 7.92 -13.66
CA GLY A 232 6.47 7.98 -13.04
C GLY A 232 6.35 9.08 -11.98
N SER A 233 5.22 9.08 -11.27
CA SER A 233 4.87 10.12 -10.28
C SER A 233 5.93 10.39 -9.24
N MET A 234 6.12 11.67 -8.92
CA MET A 234 6.92 12.07 -7.77
C MET A 234 6.34 11.54 -6.45
N GLY A 235 7.19 11.10 -5.54
CA GLY A 235 6.80 10.67 -4.19
C GLY A 235 7.98 10.73 -3.24
N PRO A 236 7.78 10.78 -1.91
CA PRO A 236 8.83 11.03 -0.94
C PRO A 236 9.95 9.99 -1.02
N CYS A 237 11.10 10.40 -1.54
CA CYS A 237 12.36 9.71 -1.43
C CYS A 237 13.07 10.20 -0.16
N ASP A 238 13.87 9.33 0.50
CA ASP A 238 14.62 9.62 1.74
C ASP A 238 15.76 10.67 1.55
N ALA A 239 15.46 11.83 0.94
CA ALA A 239 16.38 12.91 0.71
C ALA A 239 16.28 13.94 1.86
N PRO A 240 17.38 14.25 2.59
CA PRO A 240 17.35 15.12 3.77
C PRO A 240 17.06 16.61 3.50
N ALA A 241 16.93 17.04 2.25
CA ALA A 241 16.65 18.43 1.90
C ALA A 241 15.76 18.53 0.65
N GLY A 242 14.63 19.25 0.73
CA GLY A 242 13.82 19.62 -0.45
C GLY A 242 12.49 18.88 -0.65
N GLY A 243 12.04 18.06 0.32
CA GLY A 243 10.65 17.61 0.34
C GLY A 243 10.33 16.39 -0.53
N GLY A 244 11.32 15.54 -0.81
CA GLY A 244 11.08 14.16 -1.18
C GLY A 244 10.46 13.90 -2.55
N ASN A 245 9.92 14.87 -3.29
CA ASN A 245 9.14 14.64 -4.52
C ASN A 245 9.99 14.25 -5.74
N LEU A 246 10.51 13.02 -5.76
CA LEU A 246 11.26 12.45 -6.87
C LEU A 246 10.43 11.42 -7.61
N THR A 247 10.54 11.38 -8.94
CA THR A 247 10.01 10.26 -9.74
C THR A 247 10.60 8.93 -9.23
N PRO A 248 9.94 7.78 -9.43
CA PRO A 248 10.45 6.50 -8.92
C PRO A 248 11.82 6.17 -9.50
N LEU A 249 12.03 6.45 -10.79
CA LEU A 249 13.33 6.32 -11.45
C LEU A 249 14.38 7.23 -10.80
N MET A 250 14.08 8.52 -10.59
CA MET A 250 15.04 9.43 -9.95
C MET A 250 15.30 9.05 -8.50
N CYS A 251 14.30 8.56 -7.75
CA CYS A 251 14.50 8.10 -6.39
C CYS A 251 15.40 6.85 -6.34
N ALA A 252 15.18 5.89 -7.24
CA ALA A 252 16.04 4.71 -7.36
C ALA A 252 17.48 5.10 -7.72
N THR A 253 17.63 5.97 -8.73
CA THR A 253 18.93 6.52 -9.15
C THR A 253 19.62 7.29 -8.02
N HIS A 254 18.86 8.08 -7.25
CA HIS A 254 19.35 8.81 -6.09
C HIS A 254 19.87 7.88 -4.99
N LYS A 255 19.10 6.86 -4.62
CA LYS A 255 19.52 5.86 -3.64
C LYS A 255 20.76 5.09 -4.13
N ALA A 256 20.84 4.75 -5.41
CA ALA A 256 21.99 4.07 -5.99
C ALA A 256 23.27 4.92 -5.94
N ILE A 257 23.17 6.21 -6.29
CA ILE A 257 24.28 7.16 -6.24
C ILE A 257 24.76 7.35 -4.80
N LEU A 258 23.86 7.61 -3.84
CA LEU A 258 24.25 7.82 -2.45
C LEU A 258 24.83 6.56 -1.79
N LYS A 259 24.36 5.37 -2.17
CA LYS A 259 24.96 4.10 -1.74
C LYS A 259 26.38 3.94 -2.26
N LYS A 260 26.66 4.36 -3.49
CA LYS A 260 27.99 4.27 -4.10
C LYS A 260 28.94 5.35 -3.59
N PHE A 261 28.43 6.54 -3.32
CA PHE A 261 29.19 7.72 -2.90
C PHE A 261 28.63 8.33 -1.61
N PRO A 262 28.80 7.68 -0.45
CA PRO A 262 28.31 8.18 0.84
C PRO A 262 28.73 9.62 1.20
N PRO A 263 29.92 10.14 0.82
CA PRO A 263 30.29 11.54 1.09
C PRO A 263 29.31 12.59 0.54
N LEU A 264 28.53 12.26 -0.50
CA LEU A 264 27.52 13.17 -1.07
C LEU A 264 26.35 13.42 -0.11
N ILE A 265 26.07 12.48 0.81
CA ILE A 265 25.00 12.64 1.81
C ILE A 265 25.26 13.87 2.67
N ALA A 266 26.49 13.99 3.19
CA ALA A 266 26.89 15.09 4.07
C ALA A 266 26.96 16.45 3.34
N LYS A 267 27.11 16.43 2.01
CA LYS A 267 27.20 17.64 1.18
C LYS A 267 25.84 18.15 0.69
N GLY A 268 24.76 17.41 0.94
CA GLY A 268 23.37 17.87 0.76
C GLY A 268 22.93 17.94 -0.70
N PRO A 269 22.50 16.83 -1.32
CA PRO A 269 21.99 16.83 -2.68
C PRO A 269 20.74 17.70 -2.84
N GLY A 270 20.69 18.52 -3.89
CA GLY A 270 19.56 19.37 -4.23
C GLY A 270 18.68 18.72 -5.30
N CYS A 271 17.54 18.16 -4.93
CA CYS A 271 16.66 17.44 -5.85
C CYS A 271 15.45 18.29 -6.27
N TYR A 272 14.24 17.92 -5.84
CA TYR A 272 13.03 18.62 -6.23
C TYR A 272 13.00 20.08 -5.74
N ARG A 273 12.60 20.99 -6.64
CA ARG A 273 12.32 22.40 -6.34
C ARG A 273 11.26 22.93 -7.29
N SER A 274 10.16 23.47 -6.76
CA SER A 274 8.98 23.90 -7.53
C SER A 274 9.25 25.05 -8.51
N ASN A 275 10.18 25.94 -8.17
CA ASN A 275 10.62 27.01 -9.06
C ASN A 275 11.67 26.57 -10.10
N GLY A 276 12.11 25.31 -10.04
CA GLY A 276 13.14 24.72 -10.91
C GLY A 276 14.53 25.35 -10.84
N GLY A 277 14.76 26.35 -9.97
CA GLY A 277 16.05 27.04 -9.82
C GLY A 277 16.46 27.98 -10.96
N ILE A 278 15.67 28.07 -12.04
CA ILE A 278 15.88 28.93 -13.23
C ILE A 278 14.56 29.19 -13.96
N ALA A 279 14.47 30.33 -14.65
CA ALA A 279 13.34 30.66 -15.52
C ALA A 279 13.29 29.70 -16.73
N GLY A 280 12.17 28.99 -16.91
CA GLY A 280 11.98 28.02 -18.00
C GLY A 280 11.86 26.56 -17.55
N GLY A 281 12.09 26.25 -16.28
CA GLY A 281 11.74 24.96 -15.66
C GLY A 281 12.45 23.75 -16.26
N GLY A 282 13.59 23.37 -15.67
CA GLY A 282 14.31 22.14 -16.02
C GLY A 282 13.64 20.85 -15.50
N GLU A 283 14.46 19.88 -15.13
CA GLU A 283 14.00 18.56 -14.67
C GLU A 283 13.78 18.47 -13.14
N HIS A 284 14.30 19.44 -12.39
CA HIS A 284 14.05 19.56 -10.95
C HIS A 284 12.57 19.72 -10.54
N PRO A 285 11.76 20.60 -11.16
CA PRO A 285 10.35 20.74 -10.81
C PRO A 285 9.50 19.53 -11.28
N LYS A 286 10.08 18.66 -12.10
CA LYS A 286 9.47 17.38 -12.53
C LYS A 286 9.91 16.20 -11.66
N GLY A 287 10.78 16.43 -10.66
CA GLY A 287 11.35 15.37 -9.81
C GLY A 287 12.21 14.37 -10.57
N ARG A 288 12.73 14.76 -11.74
CA ARG A 288 13.60 13.93 -12.59
C ARG A 288 15.06 14.34 -12.52
N ALA A 289 15.42 15.26 -11.61
CA ALA A 289 16.80 15.69 -11.44
C ALA A 289 17.24 15.88 -9.99
N CYS A 290 18.54 15.68 -9.80
CA CYS A 290 19.26 15.99 -8.58
C CYS A 290 20.63 16.61 -8.89
N ASP A 291 20.99 17.61 -8.10
CA ASP A 291 22.32 18.23 -8.03
C ASP A 291 23.07 17.58 -6.88
N TYR A 292 24.09 16.76 -7.19
CA TYR A 292 24.93 16.11 -6.20
C TYR A 292 26.11 17.01 -5.86
N MET A 293 25.96 17.78 -4.78
CA MET A 293 26.96 18.73 -4.33
C MET A 293 28.28 18.02 -3.99
N VAL A 294 29.38 18.54 -4.54
CA VAL A 294 30.73 18.09 -4.20
C VAL A 294 31.52 19.21 -3.53
N SER A 295 31.14 20.48 -3.71
CA SER A 295 31.75 21.63 -3.04
C SER A 295 30.74 22.77 -2.88
N SER A 296 31.07 23.80 -2.08
CA SER A 296 30.26 25.04 -1.96
C SER A 296 30.64 26.12 -3.00
N GLY A 297 31.61 25.81 -3.85
CA GLY A 297 32.10 26.66 -4.93
C GLY A 297 32.90 25.81 -5.91
N MET A 298 33.85 26.39 -6.64
CA MET A 298 34.63 25.63 -7.62
C MET A 298 35.33 24.42 -6.98
N ALA A 299 34.95 23.21 -7.39
CA ALA A 299 35.54 21.99 -6.87
C ALA A 299 37.02 21.90 -7.24
N THR A 300 37.85 21.64 -6.24
CA THR A 300 39.30 21.43 -6.39
C THR A 300 39.73 20.21 -5.57
N GLY A 301 40.92 19.68 -5.85
CA GLY A 301 41.48 18.56 -5.09
C GLY A 301 40.51 17.36 -4.94
N ALA A 302 40.26 16.96 -3.70
CA ALA A 302 39.40 15.83 -3.36
C ALA A 302 37.94 16.02 -3.81
N ASP A 303 37.40 17.24 -3.78
CA ASP A 303 36.03 17.53 -4.22
C ASP A 303 35.91 17.34 -5.74
N LYS A 304 36.93 17.77 -6.51
CA LYS A 304 36.96 17.54 -7.95
C LYS A 304 37.06 16.04 -8.27
N ALA A 305 37.92 15.32 -7.56
CA ALA A 305 38.07 13.88 -7.72
C ALA A 305 36.76 13.12 -7.42
N LEU A 306 36.02 13.56 -6.40
CA LEU A 306 34.69 13.02 -6.08
C LEU A 306 33.69 13.26 -7.21
N GLY A 307 33.65 14.48 -7.77
CA GLY A 307 32.78 14.80 -8.90
C GLY A 307 33.13 14.01 -10.17
N ASP A 308 34.42 13.92 -10.51
CA ASP A 308 34.90 13.13 -11.65
C ASP A 308 34.51 11.64 -11.50
N ALA A 309 34.73 11.05 -10.31
CA ALA A 309 34.38 9.66 -10.03
C ALA A 309 32.86 9.42 -10.07
N THR A 310 32.07 10.37 -9.55
CA THR A 310 30.60 10.30 -9.54
C THR A 310 30.06 10.34 -10.97
N ALA A 311 30.48 11.33 -11.77
CA ALA A 311 30.04 11.47 -13.16
C ALA A 311 30.42 10.25 -14.02
N ALA A 312 31.65 9.74 -13.87
CA ALA A 312 32.11 8.56 -14.59
C ALA A 312 31.31 7.29 -14.24
N TRP A 313 31.02 7.07 -12.96
CA TRP A 313 30.22 5.90 -12.54
C TRP A 313 28.78 5.97 -13.05
N ILE A 314 28.16 7.16 -13.01
CA ILE A 314 26.81 7.35 -13.55
C ILE A 314 26.81 7.10 -15.06
N GLN A 315 27.78 7.64 -15.79
CA GLN A 315 27.94 7.41 -17.24
C GLN A 315 28.07 5.92 -17.58
N GLN A 316 28.88 5.17 -16.82
CA GLN A 316 29.07 3.72 -17.01
C GLN A 316 27.81 2.90 -16.72
N ASN A 317 26.90 3.43 -15.90
CA ASN A 317 25.65 2.76 -15.52
C ASN A 317 24.43 3.45 -16.12
N ALA A 318 24.62 4.27 -17.17
CA ALA A 318 23.59 5.18 -17.65
C ALA A 318 22.30 4.47 -18.10
N ASP A 319 22.43 3.35 -18.81
CA ASP A 319 21.29 2.54 -19.27
C ASP A 319 20.51 1.96 -18.10
N LYS A 320 21.22 1.48 -17.08
CA LYS A 320 20.61 0.95 -15.85
C LYS A 320 19.88 2.07 -15.11
N LEU A 321 20.55 3.19 -14.89
CA LEU A 321 20.03 4.32 -14.12
C LEU A 321 18.98 5.16 -14.87
N GLY A 322 18.62 4.78 -16.11
CA GLY A 322 17.66 5.51 -16.94
C GLY A 322 18.06 6.97 -17.18
N ILE A 323 19.35 7.23 -17.38
CA ILE A 323 19.89 8.59 -17.50
C ILE A 323 19.39 9.26 -18.78
N MET A 324 18.89 10.49 -18.64
CA MET A 324 18.59 11.38 -19.77
C MET A 324 19.83 12.20 -20.12
N TYR A 325 20.46 12.85 -19.12
CA TYR A 325 21.76 13.52 -19.29
C TYR A 325 22.48 13.74 -17.94
N ILE A 326 23.78 13.99 -18.03
CA ILE A 326 24.66 14.36 -16.91
C ILE A 326 25.35 15.67 -17.27
N ILE A 327 25.47 16.58 -16.30
CA ILE A 327 26.29 17.79 -16.44
C ILE A 327 27.33 17.80 -15.32
N TRP A 328 28.59 17.99 -15.71
CA TRP A 328 29.72 18.10 -14.78
C TRP A 328 30.84 18.94 -15.40
N ALA A 329 31.41 19.87 -14.62
CA ALA A 329 32.55 20.69 -15.00
C ALA A 329 32.40 21.35 -16.38
N GLN A 330 31.26 22.04 -16.59
CA GLN A 330 30.87 22.74 -17.81
C GLN A 330 30.76 21.85 -19.06
N LYS A 331 30.51 20.56 -18.87
CA LYS A 331 30.29 19.62 -19.97
C LYS A 331 29.00 18.84 -19.75
N ILE A 332 28.35 18.50 -20.85
CA ILE A 332 27.15 17.65 -20.88
C ILE A 332 27.43 16.34 -21.59
N TRP A 333 26.91 15.25 -21.03
CA TRP A 333 26.86 13.94 -21.66
C TRP A 333 25.44 13.39 -21.62
N SER A 334 25.05 12.63 -22.64
CA SER A 334 23.71 12.04 -22.76
C SER A 334 23.76 10.75 -23.56
N PRO A 335 23.03 9.68 -23.20
CA PRO A 335 23.03 8.42 -23.96
C PRO A 335 22.68 8.60 -25.44
N GLN A 336 21.72 9.47 -25.77
CA GLN A 336 21.30 9.72 -27.16
C GLN A 336 22.43 10.28 -28.05
N ARG A 337 23.49 10.83 -27.44
CA ARG A 337 24.66 11.39 -28.13
C ARG A 337 25.97 10.80 -27.61
N ALA A 338 25.94 9.55 -27.17
CA ALA A 338 27.09 8.90 -26.55
C ALA A 338 28.32 8.86 -27.47
N SER A 339 28.12 8.75 -28.79
CA SER A 339 29.20 8.77 -29.81
C SER A 339 30.01 10.07 -29.85
N GLU A 340 29.44 11.17 -29.38
CA GLU A 340 30.11 12.48 -29.33
C GLU A 340 30.88 12.69 -28.01
N GLY A 341 30.74 11.77 -27.06
CA GLY A 341 31.34 11.91 -25.74
C GLY A 341 30.82 13.13 -24.97
N TRP A 342 31.67 13.68 -24.11
CA TRP A 342 31.37 14.87 -23.32
C TRP A 342 31.48 16.12 -24.19
N ARG A 343 30.42 16.92 -24.23
CA ARG A 343 30.32 18.12 -25.05
C ARG A 343 30.43 19.37 -24.19
N SER A 344 31.22 20.35 -24.62
CA SER A 344 31.34 21.63 -23.92
C SER A 344 30.02 22.39 -23.90
N MET A 345 29.74 23.06 -22.79
CA MET A 345 28.64 24.00 -22.65
C MET A 345 29.15 25.44 -22.76
N GLU A 346 28.24 26.37 -23.06
CA GLU A 346 28.53 27.79 -22.94
C GLU A 346 28.84 28.19 -21.50
N ASP A 347 29.60 29.27 -21.32
CA ASP A 347 29.81 29.89 -20.02
C ASP A 347 28.56 30.64 -19.58
N ARG A 348 28.01 30.23 -18.44
CA ARG A 348 26.80 30.78 -17.84
C ARG A 348 27.08 31.76 -16.70
N GLY A 349 28.36 32.07 -16.44
CA GLY A 349 28.78 33.20 -15.60
C GLY A 349 29.08 32.87 -14.14
N SER A 350 28.96 31.62 -13.69
CA SER A 350 29.35 31.23 -12.31
C SER A 350 29.72 29.74 -12.18
N PRO A 351 30.51 29.36 -11.15
CA PRO A 351 30.82 27.96 -10.86
C PRO A 351 29.58 27.07 -10.75
N THR A 352 28.52 27.55 -10.07
CA THR A 352 27.27 26.81 -9.92
C THR A 352 26.53 26.64 -11.24
N GLN A 353 26.37 27.72 -12.02
CA GLN A 353 25.68 27.61 -13.33
C GLN A 353 26.47 26.78 -14.34
N ASN A 354 27.79 26.73 -14.20
CA ASN A 354 28.70 25.89 -14.98
C ASN A 354 28.95 24.51 -14.37
N HIS A 355 28.28 24.15 -13.27
CA HIS A 355 28.33 22.82 -12.65
C HIS A 355 29.76 22.40 -12.24
N TYR A 356 30.54 23.35 -11.72
CA TYR A 356 31.85 23.08 -11.13
C TYR A 356 31.78 22.68 -9.65
N ASP A 357 30.62 22.84 -9.01
CA ASP A 357 30.41 22.59 -7.57
C ASP A 357 29.48 21.38 -7.31
N HIS A 358 28.82 20.85 -8.34
CA HIS A 358 27.93 19.69 -8.26
C HIS A 358 27.88 18.89 -9.58
N VAL A 359 27.61 17.58 -9.47
CA VAL A 359 27.24 16.74 -10.61
C VAL A 359 25.72 16.79 -10.75
N HIS A 360 25.23 17.33 -11.85
CA HIS A 360 23.79 17.33 -12.15
C HIS A 360 23.42 16.08 -12.94
N VAL A 361 22.31 15.47 -12.53
CA VAL A 361 21.79 14.24 -13.14
C VAL A 361 20.33 14.44 -13.46
N SER A 362 19.95 14.08 -14.69
CA SER A 362 18.55 13.98 -15.11
C SER A 362 18.25 12.57 -15.62
N VAL A 363 17.05 12.07 -15.33
CA VAL A 363 16.55 10.75 -15.76
C VAL A 363 15.36 10.88 -16.74
N ASN A 364 15.08 9.81 -17.51
CA ASN A 364 14.06 9.79 -18.57
C ASN A 364 12.62 9.87 -18.05
#